data_AF-A0A7S1X6X0-F1
#
_entry.id   AF-A0A7S1X6X0-F1
#
_cell.length_a   1.000
_cell.length_b   1.000
_cell.length_c   1.000
_cell.angle_alpha   90.00
_cell.angle_beta   90.00
_cell.angle_gamma   90.00
#
_symmetry.space_group_name_H-M   'P 1'
#
loop_
_entity.id
_entity.type
_entity.pdbx_description
1 polymer ?
#
loop_
_entity_poly.entity_id
_entity_poly.type
_entity_poly.pdbx_seq_one_letter_code
_entity_poly.pdbx_strand_id
1 'polypeptide(L)'
;RVLIQNGELIYGTLCKKTLGAGAGSLIHVAWIEHGPAVCCRMVGLIQRTVNYWLLQHGFSIGIGDTVADENTMQVINDTIARAKVEVKTLINRFQEKSLEPQPGCTMMESFENQVNQVLNKARDDAGKHAQKTLKETNNVKRMVTAGSKGSFINISQMIACVGQQNVEGKRIPYGFERRTLPHFTVDDYGPESRGFVENSYLRGLTPQEFYFHAMGGREGLIDTAVKTASTGYIQRRLVKAMEDVIIKYDGTVRNSVGDVIQFLYGEDGMDGQGIEGQTLPALNMKEKDLHDKYVYDLDLPRWKPDWLEQETLDQLRTDLEARQLIDAEWETLSA
;
A
#
# COMPACT_ATOMS: atom_id res chain seq x y z
N ARG A 1 16.58 -5.10 -0.61
CA ARG A 1 16.68 -5.57 0.79
C ARG A 1 17.75 -4.74 1.46
N VAL A 2 17.57 -4.39 2.73
CA VAL A 2 18.51 -3.59 3.52
C VAL A 2 18.94 -4.45 4.69
N LEU A 3 20.24 -4.48 4.99
CA LEU A 3 20.80 -5.15 6.17
C LEU A 3 21.66 -4.16 6.94
N ILE A 4 21.31 -3.97 8.20
CA ILE A 4 22.09 -3.20 9.17
C ILE A 4 22.46 -4.18 10.29
N GLN A 5 23.74 -4.25 10.62
CA GLN A 5 24.24 -5.13 11.68
C GLN A 5 25.23 -4.35 12.53
N ASN A 6 25.12 -4.46 13.85
CA ASN A 6 26.00 -3.77 14.81
C ASN A 6 26.10 -2.24 14.57
N GLY A 7 25.01 -1.62 14.11
CA GLY A 7 24.99 -0.17 13.81
C GLY A 7 25.61 0.23 12.47
N GLU A 8 26.05 -0.73 11.65
CA GLU A 8 26.64 -0.48 10.33
C GLU A 8 25.72 -0.95 9.19
N LEU A 9 25.57 -0.12 8.16
CA LEU A 9 24.84 -0.48 6.95
C LEU A 9 25.72 -1.34 6.04
N ILE A 10 25.45 -2.64 5.98
CA ILE A 10 26.22 -3.58 5.16
C ILE A 10 25.83 -3.46 3.68
N TYR A 11 24.52 -3.53 3.39
CA TYR A 11 24.03 -3.39 2.02
C TYR A 11 22.58 -2.89 1.96
N GLY A 12 22.23 -2.34 0.80
CA GLY A 12 20.89 -1.88 0.47
C GLY A 12 20.74 -0.36 0.53
N THR A 13 19.76 0.14 -0.21
CA THR A 13 19.44 1.57 -0.25
C THR A 13 18.34 1.89 0.74
N LEU A 14 18.55 2.90 1.57
CA LEU A 14 17.57 3.39 2.52
C LEU A 14 16.46 4.17 1.79
N CYS A 15 15.20 3.78 1.99
CA CYS A 15 14.03 4.46 1.44
C CYS A 15 12.96 4.67 2.52
N LYS A 16 11.78 5.21 2.15
CA LYS A 16 10.65 5.39 3.07
C LYS A 16 10.29 4.13 3.87
N LYS A 17 10.48 2.92 3.31
CA LYS A 17 10.18 1.68 4.04
C LYS A 17 11.13 1.46 5.23
N THR A 18 12.38 1.91 5.13
CA THR A 18 13.40 1.73 6.18
C THR A 18 13.46 2.90 7.14
N LEU A 19 13.32 4.13 6.65
CA LEU A 19 13.44 5.36 7.46
C LEU A 19 12.11 6.04 7.79
N GLY A 20 10.99 5.52 7.29
CA GLY A 20 9.66 6.11 7.53
C GLY A 20 9.02 5.61 8.83
N ALA A 21 7.78 6.06 9.06
CA ALA A 21 6.97 5.70 10.22
C ALA A 21 6.30 4.31 10.12
N GLY A 22 6.88 3.38 9.35
CA GLY A 22 6.35 2.02 9.24
C GLY A 22 6.75 1.16 10.44
N ALA A 23 5.94 0.15 10.76
CA ALA A 23 6.33 -0.89 11.71
C ALA A 23 7.60 -1.61 11.25
N GLY A 24 8.51 -1.88 12.18
CA GLY A 24 9.81 -2.51 11.91
C GLY A 24 10.78 -1.63 11.11
N SER A 25 10.54 -0.32 11.01
CA SER A 25 11.51 0.62 10.42
C SER A 25 12.70 0.84 11.35
N LEU A 26 13.78 1.43 10.84
CA LEU A 26 14.97 1.75 11.65
C LEU A 26 14.63 2.68 12.82
N ILE A 27 13.70 3.61 12.63
CA ILE A 27 13.25 4.53 13.69
C ILE A 27 12.49 3.74 14.77
N HIS A 28 11.65 2.80 14.37
CA HIS A 28 10.91 1.94 15.29
C HIS A 28 11.85 1.10 16.15
N VAL A 29 12.81 0.40 15.51
CA VAL A 29 13.80 -0.43 16.21
C VAL A 29 14.67 0.42 17.15
N ALA A 30 15.17 1.57 16.68
CA ALA A 30 15.99 2.45 17.51
C ALA A 30 15.22 3.02 18.73
N TRP A 31 13.92 3.25 18.59
CA TRP A 31 13.07 3.68 19.69
C TRP A 31 12.97 2.61 20.79
N ILE A 32 12.80 1.35 20.39
CA ILE A 32 12.60 0.22 21.30
C ILE A 32 13.92 -0.22 21.94
N GLU A 33 14.99 -0.37 21.15
CA GLU A 33 16.28 -0.88 21.64
C GLU A 33 17.11 0.16 22.39
N HIS A 34 17.07 1.44 21.97
CA HIS A 34 17.94 2.49 22.50
C HIS A 34 17.19 3.63 23.20
N GLY A 35 15.86 3.60 23.17
CA GLY A 35 15.01 4.58 23.83
C GLY A 35 14.86 5.91 23.08
N PRO A 36 13.98 6.77 23.58
CA PRO A 36 13.51 7.98 22.88
C PRO A 36 14.61 9.02 22.65
N ALA A 37 15.49 9.22 23.65
CA ALA A 37 16.53 10.24 23.58
C ALA A 37 17.58 9.92 22.50
N VAL A 38 17.97 8.64 22.37
CA VAL A 38 18.93 8.19 21.36
C VAL A 38 18.29 8.27 19.97
N CYS A 39 17.06 7.78 19.83
CA CYS A 39 16.30 7.85 18.57
C CYS A 39 16.14 9.30 18.08
N CYS A 40 15.80 10.24 18.97
CA CYS A 40 15.69 11.66 18.62
C CYS A 40 17.04 12.23 18.13
N ARG A 41 18.15 11.91 18.80
CA ARG A 41 19.48 12.33 18.36
C ARG A 41 19.84 11.72 17.00
N MET A 42 19.52 10.45 16.78
CA MET A 42 19.75 9.77 15.51
C MET A 42 19.04 10.49 14.36
N VAL A 43 17.75 10.81 14.51
CA VAL A 43 16.99 11.55 13.49
C VAL A 43 17.63 12.92 13.21
N GLY A 44 18.02 13.65 14.25
CA GLY A 44 18.70 14.95 14.10
C GLY A 44 20.05 14.86 13.37
N LEU A 45 20.86 13.84 13.68
CA LEU A 45 22.15 13.60 13.03
C LEU A 45 21.97 13.21 11.56
N ILE A 46 21.01 12.33 11.25
CA ILE A 46 20.67 11.95 9.87
C ILE A 46 20.26 13.19 9.08
N GLN A 47 19.35 14.00 9.62
CA GLN A 47 18.90 15.23 8.96
C GLN A 47 20.06 16.19 8.70
N ARG A 48 20.91 16.45 9.72
CA ARG A 48 22.02 17.40 9.57
C ARG A 48 23.03 16.95 8.52
N THR A 49 23.41 15.69 8.53
CA THR A 49 24.39 15.12 7.58
C THR A 49 23.81 15.06 6.16
N VAL A 50 22.59 14.55 5.99
CA VAL A 50 21.96 14.42 4.67
C VAL A 50 21.64 15.79 4.08
N ASN A 51 21.14 16.74 4.88
CA ASN A 51 20.86 18.10 4.38
C ASN A 51 22.14 18.83 3.98
N TYR A 52 23.24 18.65 4.74
CA TYR A 52 24.53 19.22 4.37
C TYR A 52 25.08 18.62 3.08
N TRP A 53 24.98 17.30 2.90
CA TRP A 53 25.34 16.64 1.65
C TRP A 53 24.46 17.11 0.47
N LEU A 54 23.15 17.24 0.70
CA LEU A 54 22.18 17.68 -0.31
C LEU A 54 22.43 19.12 -0.75
N LEU A 55 22.87 19.99 0.17
CA LEU A 55 23.26 21.37 -0.14
C LEU A 55 24.41 21.43 -1.15
N GLN A 56 25.36 20.49 -1.08
CA GLN A 56 26.50 20.43 -2.00
C GLN A 56 26.18 19.72 -3.31
N HIS A 57 25.39 18.65 -3.26
CA HIS A 57 25.00 17.91 -4.47
C HIS A 57 23.94 18.64 -5.31
N GLY A 58 22.99 19.30 -4.65
CA GLY A 58 21.79 19.83 -5.30
C GLY A 58 20.83 18.73 -5.75
N PHE A 59 19.54 19.03 -5.73
CA PHE A 59 18.50 18.19 -6.32
C PHE A 59 17.41 19.10 -6.90
N SER A 60 17.04 18.85 -8.15
CA SER A 60 16.05 19.66 -8.86
C SER A 60 15.19 18.77 -9.75
N ILE A 61 14.06 19.30 -10.17
CA ILE A 61 13.14 18.68 -11.12
C ILE A 61 12.84 19.71 -12.21
N GLY A 62 12.86 19.26 -13.46
CA GLY A 62 12.50 20.09 -14.61
C GLY A 62 11.43 19.45 -15.48
N ILE A 63 10.96 20.19 -16.48
CA ILE A 63 10.04 19.66 -17.49
C ILE A 63 10.65 18.46 -18.23
N GLY A 64 11.97 18.44 -18.41
CA GLY A 64 12.69 17.33 -19.04
C GLY A 64 12.56 16.00 -18.29
N ASP A 65 12.27 16.01 -16.98
CA ASP A 65 12.00 14.79 -16.23
C ASP A 65 10.62 14.17 -16.55
N THR A 66 9.75 14.91 -17.24
CA THR A 66 8.41 14.45 -17.66
C THR A 66 8.33 14.08 -19.14
N VAL A 67 9.40 14.30 -19.91
CA VAL A 67 9.46 13.96 -21.33
C VAL A 67 9.88 12.50 -21.47
N ALA A 68 9.08 11.70 -22.18
CA ALA A 68 9.42 10.33 -22.54
C ALA A 68 9.99 10.25 -23.97
N ASP A 69 10.76 9.19 -24.22
CA ASP A 69 11.32 8.91 -25.54
C ASP A 69 10.20 8.67 -26.57
N GLU A 70 10.45 9.02 -27.83
CA GLU A 70 9.46 8.93 -28.92
C GLU A 70 8.91 7.51 -29.09
N ASN A 71 9.78 6.49 -28.99
CA ASN A 71 9.37 5.08 -29.00
C ASN A 71 8.38 4.74 -27.88
N THR A 72 8.59 5.31 -26.69
CA THR A 72 7.68 5.11 -25.54
C THR A 72 6.33 5.75 -25.80
N MET A 73 6.34 6.97 -26.36
CA MET A 73 5.11 7.69 -26.72
C MET A 73 4.31 6.96 -27.80
N GLN A 74 4.98 6.35 -28.79
CA GLN A 74 4.31 5.50 -29.79
C GLN A 74 3.60 4.32 -29.13
N VAL A 75 4.29 3.58 -28.25
CA VAL A 75 3.68 2.44 -27.54
C VAL A 75 2.51 2.88 -26.65
N ILE A 76 2.60 4.05 -26.01
CA ILE A 76 1.50 4.62 -25.21
C ILE A 76 0.29 4.92 -26.10
N ASN A 77 0.50 5.63 -27.22
CA ASN A 77 -0.55 5.96 -28.16
C ASN A 77 -1.21 4.69 -28.74
N ASP A 78 -0.42 3.68 -29.10
CA ASP A 78 -0.91 2.40 -29.60
C ASP A 78 -1.72 1.63 -28.54
N THR A 79 -1.33 1.73 -27.27
CA THR A 79 -2.06 1.10 -26.16
C THR A 79 -3.41 1.78 -25.93
N ILE A 80 -3.45 3.11 -25.97
CA ILE A 80 -4.69 3.88 -25.87
C ILE A 80 -5.59 3.62 -27.09
N ALA A 81 -5.02 3.59 -28.30
CA ALA A 81 -5.76 3.31 -29.54
C ALA A 81 -6.39 1.91 -29.51
N ARG A 82 -5.64 0.89 -29.08
CA ARG A 82 -6.18 -0.48 -28.88
C ARG A 82 -7.33 -0.50 -27.88
N ALA A 83 -7.22 0.22 -26.76
CA ALA A 83 -8.29 0.32 -25.77
C ALA A 83 -9.54 1.01 -26.33
N LYS A 84 -9.38 2.09 -27.13
CA LYS A 84 -10.51 2.74 -27.80
C LYS A 84 -11.22 1.81 -28.79
N VAL A 85 -10.46 0.98 -29.52
CA VAL A 85 -11.04 -0.04 -30.41
C VAL A 85 -11.79 -1.10 -29.61
N GLU A 86 -11.25 -1.56 -28.49
CA GLU A 86 -11.93 -2.52 -27.60
C GLU A 86 -13.23 -1.94 -27.00
N VAL A 87 -13.23 -0.66 -26.60
CA VAL A 87 -14.47 -0.01 -26.16
C VAL A 87 -15.49 0.09 -27.30
N LYS A 88 -15.04 0.35 -28.54
CA LYS A 88 -15.93 0.38 -29.71
C LYS A 88 -16.56 -0.98 -29.99
N THR A 89 -15.81 -2.08 -29.85
CA THR A 89 -16.39 -3.43 -29.99
C THR A 89 -17.37 -3.75 -28.88
N LEU A 90 -17.11 -3.30 -27.64
CA LEU A 90 -18.07 -3.42 -26.53
C LEU A 90 -19.35 -2.62 -26.78
N ILE A 91 -19.25 -1.40 -27.31
CA ILE A 91 -20.42 -0.58 -27.69
C ILE A 91 -21.25 -1.29 -28.75
N ASN A 92 -20.62 -1.87 -29.79
CA ASN A 92 -21.33 -2.60 -30.84
C ASN A 92 -22.06 -3.82 -30.26
N ARG A 93 -21.40 -4.62 -29.40
CA ARG A 93 -22.03 -5.77 -28.72
C ARG A 93 -23.21 -5.36 -27.84
N PHE A 94 -23.09 -4.23 -27.16
CA PHE A 94 -24.17 -3.68 -26.35
C PHE A 94 -25.39 -3.29 -27.21
N GLN A 95 -25.16 -2.63 -28.35
CA GLN A 95 -26.21 -2.25 -29.30
C GLN A 95 -26.87 -3.47 -29.97
N GLU A 96 -26.09 -4.51 -30.27
CA GLU A 96 -26.56 -5.80 -30.80
C GLU A 96 -27.24 -6.68 -29.75
N LYS A 97 -27.30 -6.24 -28.48
CA LYS A 97 -27.81 -6.99 -27.32
C LYS A 97 -27.14 -8.36 -27.12
N SER A 98 -25.88 -8.50 -27.54
CA SER A 98 -25.10 -9.72 -27.38
C SER A 98 -24.28 -9.75 -26.08
N LEU A 99 -24.41 -8.73 -25.24
CA LEU A 99 -23.72 -8.64 -23.95
C LEU A 99 -24.51 -9.32 -22.83
N GLU A 100 -23.91 -10.30 -22.16
CA GLU A 100 -24.52 -10.92 -20.98
C GLU A 100 -24.33 -10.02 -19.73
N PRO A 101 -25.39 -9.80 -18.93
CA PRO A 101 -25.29 -9.04 -17.69
C PRO A 101 -24.52 -9.84 -16.63
N GLN A 102 -23.70 -9.13 -15.85
CA GLN A 102 -23.04 -9.72 -14.70
C GLN A 102 -24.05 -10.00 -13.57
N PRO A 103 -23.82 -11.03 -12.73
CA PRO A 103 -24.74 -11.35 -11.64
C PRO A 103 -24.98 -10.16 -10.71
N GLY A 104 -26.25 -9.79 -10.51
CA GLY A 104 -26.64 -8.68 -9.64
C GLY A 104 -26.48 -7.28 -10.25
N CYS A 105 -26.10 -7.16 -11.52
CA CYS A 105 -26.00 -5.89 -12.23
C CYS A 105 -27.03 -5.80 -13.35
N THR A 106 -27.50 -4.59 -13.64
CA THR A 106 -28.25 -4.34 -14.88
C THR A 106 -27.33 -4.47 -16.10
N MET A 107 -27.93 -4.63 -17.28
CA MET A 107 -27.16 -4.71 -18.55
C MET A 107 -26.32 -3.45 -18.78
N MET A 108 -26.87 -2.28 -18.43
CA MET A 108 -26.17 -1.00 -18.56
C MET A 108 -25.01 -0.86 -17.56
N GLU A 109 -25.21 -1.25 -16.31
CA GLU A 109 -24.14 -1.25 -15.31
C GLU A 109 -23.03 -2.25 -15.66
N SER A 110 -23.40 -3.42 -16.18
CA SER A 110 -22.44 -4.43 -16.66
C SER A 110 -21.58 -3.87 -17.81
N PHE A 111 -22.21 -3.17 -18.75
CA PHE A 111 -21.51 -2.48 -19.84
C PHE A 111 -20.56 -1.39 -19.30
N GLU A 112 -21.04 -0.52 -18.42
CA GLU A 112 -20.24 0.57 -17.83
C GLU A 112 -19.04 0.04 -17.01
N ASN A 113 -19.23 -1.05 -16.26
CA ASN A 113 -18.16 -1.70 -15.50
C ASN A 113 -17.08 -2.28 -16.43
N GLN A 114 -17.47 -2.97 -17.50
CA GLN A 114 -16.52 -3.52 -18.47
C GLN A 114 -15.72 -2.41 -19.18
N VAL A 115 -16.38 -1.32 -19.60
CA VAL A 115 -15.71 -0.19 -20.23
C VAL A 115 -14.73 0.48 -19.26
N ASN A 116 -15.14 0.71 -18.02
CA ASN A 116 -14.25 1.25 -16.99
C ASN A 116 -13.03 0.35 -16.73
N GLN A 117 -13.22 -0.98 -16.73
CA GLN A 117 -12.13 -1.92 -16.56
C GLN A 117 -11.11 -1.84 -17.70
N VAL A 118 -11.57 -1.79 -18.95
CA VAL A 118 -10.70 -1.65 -20.13
C VAL A 118 -9.92 -0.34 -20.09
N LEU A 119 -10.58 0.78 -19.81
CA LEU A 119 -9.95 2.10 -19.78
C LEU A 119 -8.96 2.26 -18.62
N ASN A 120 -9.29 1.74 -17.44
CA ASN A 120 -8.36 1.73 -16.29
C ASN A 120 -7.14 0.84 -16.56
N LYS A 121 -7.34 -0.32 -17.18
CA LYS A 121 -6.24 -1.21 -17.59
C LYS A 121 -5.32 -0.52 -18.61
N ALA A 122 -5.89 0.17 -19.60
CA ALA A 122 -5.12 0.91 -20.59
C ALA A 122 -4.26 2.01 -19.95
N ARG A 123 -4.82 2.78 -19.00
CA ARG A 123 -4.07 3.77 -18.21
C ARG A 123 -2.91 3.12 -17.46
N ASP A 124 -3.18 2.02 -16.75
CA ASP A 124 -2.19 1.35 -15.92
C ASP A 124 -1.06 0.72 -16.76
N ASP A 125 -1.38 0.15 -17.91
CA ASP A 125 -0.40 -0.44 -18.84
C ASP A 125 0.46 0.65 -19.50
N ALA A 126 -0.14 1.75 -19.93
CA ALA A 126 0.57 2.91 -20.44
C ALA A 126 1.51 3.52 -19.38
N GLY A 127 1.02 3.66 -18.13
CA GLY A 127 1.80 4.17 -17.00
C GLY A 127 2.97 3.26 -16.61
N LYS A 128 2.76 1.95 -16.57
CA LYS A 128 3.83 0.97 -16.30
C LYS A 128 4.90 0.99 -17.39
N HIS A 129 4.50 1.15 -18.66
CA HIS A 129 5.44 1.25 -19.75
C HIS A 129 6.29 2.52 -19.63
N ALA A 130 5.66 3.67 -19.38
CA ALA A 130 6.36 4.93 -19.14
C ALA A 130 7.38 4.81 -17.98
N GLN A 131 6.99 4.21 -16.86
CA GLN A 131 7.86 4.02 -15.70
C GLN A 131 9.10 3.15 -16.00
N LYS A 132 8.92 2.07 -16.77
CA LYS A 132 10.02 1.15 -17.10
C LYS A 132 11.05 1.82 -18.00
N THR A 133 10.61 2.69 -18.91
CA THR A 133 11.52 3.35 -19.85
C THR A 133 12.26 4.53 -19.22
N LEU A 134 11.68 5.18 -18.19
CA LEU A 134 12.38 6.25 -17.47
C LEU A 134 13.70 5.76 -16.86
N LYS A 135 14.78 6.47 -17.18
CA LYS A 135 16.12 6.22 -16.61
C LYS A 135 16.09 6.35 -15.09
N GLU A 136 16.90 5.56 -14.39
CA GLU A 136 17.07 5.67 -12.93
C GLU A 136 17.63 7.03 -12.49
N THR A 137 18.27 7.77 -13.40
CA THR A 137 18.79 9.13 -13.15
C THR A 137 17.69 10.20 -13.16
N ASN A 138 16.50 9.90 -13.67
CA ASN A 138 15.38 10.85 -13.73
C ASN A 138 14.95 11.27 -12.32
N ASN A 139 14.79 12.57 -12.08
CA ASN A 139 14.58 13.10 -10.75
C ASN A 139 13.18 12.76 -10.19
N VAL A 140 12.15 12.73 -11.05
CA VAL A 140 10.81 12.31 -10.65
C VAL A 140 10.84 10.84 -10.19
N LYS A 141 11.49 9.97 -10.97
CA LYS A 141 11.61 8.55 -10.63
C LYS A 141 12.38 8.37 -9.32
N ARG A 142 13.46 9.12 -9.09
CA ARG A 142 14.22 9.08 -7.82
C ARG A 142 13.36 9.47 -6.61
N MET A 143 12.52 10.51 -6.71
CA MET A 143 11.61 10.91 -5.62
C MET A 143 10.59 9.82 -5.28
N VAL A 144 9.97 9.22 -6.32
CA VAL A 144 8.96 8.16 -6.13
C VAL A 144 9.59 6.89 -5.56
N THR A 145 10.76 6.48 -6.05
CA THR A 145 11.49 5.31 -5.53
C THR A 145 11.98 5.52 -4.10
N ALA A 146 12.44 6.73 -3.75
CA ALA A 146 12.77 7.08 -2.37
C ALA A 146 11.52 7.11 -1.47
N GLY A 147 10.35 7.39 -2.05
CA GLY A 147 9.08 7.58 -1.36
C GLY A 147 8.95 8.96 -0.70
N SER A 148 9.72 9.95 -1.14
CA SER A 148 9.69 11.31 -0.56
C SER A 148 8.43 12.07 -0.96
N LYS A 149 8.08 12.06 -2.25
CA LYS A 149 6.86 12.67 -2.78
C LYS A 149 6.47 12.05 -4.12
N GLY A 150 5.16 11.94 -4.33
CA GLY A 150 4.58 11.37 -5.54
C GLY A 150 4.46 9.85 -5.50
N SER A 151 3.75 9.33 -6.51
CA SER A 151 3.45 7.91 -6.70
C SER A 151 3.58 7.56 -8.19
N PHE A 152 3.48 6.27 -8.52
CA PHE A 152 3.49 5.82 -9.91
C PHE A 152 2.34 6.40 -10.74
N ILE A 153 1.20 6.68 -10.11
CA ILE A 153 0.06 7.33 -10.77
C ILE A 153 0.45 8.74 -11.24
N ASN A 154 1.21 9.50 -10.43
CA ASN A 154 1.61 10.85 -10.82
C ASN A 154 2.53 10.84 -12.04
N ILE A 155 3.47 9.89 -12.11
CA ILE A 155 4.32 9.71 -13.30
C ILE A 155 3.45 9.38 -14.52
N SER A 156 2.53 8.42 -14.37
CA SER A 156 1.62 8.03 -15.45
C SER A 156 0.80 9.21 -15.99
N GLN A 157 0.27 10.05 -15.11
CA GLN A 157 -0.59 11.18 -15.50
C GLN A 157 0.19 12.34 -16.13
N MET A 158 1.42 12.58 -15.68
CA MET A 158 2.28 13.62 -16.26
C MET A 158 2.79 13.24 -17.65
N ILE A 159 3.13 11.96 -17.85
CA ILE A 159 3.83 11.50 -19.06
C ILE A 159 2.88 10.82 -20.06
N ALA A 160 2.09 9.84 -19.61
CA ALA A 160 1.33 8.95 -20.48
C ALA A 160 -0.10 9.45 -20.76
N CYS A 161 -1.01 9.32 -19.79
CA CYS A 161 -2.38 9.81 -19.89
C CYS A 161 -2.97 10.05 -18.50
N VAL A 162 -3.86 11.03 -18.38
CA VAL A 162 -4.55 11.31 -17.11
C VAL A 162 -5.55 10.19 -16.77
N GLY A 163 -6.26 9.67 -17.77
CA GLY A 163 -7.19 8.55 -17.67
C GLY A 163 -8.64 8.97 -17.43
N GLN A 164 -9.48 7.98 -17.09
CA GLN A 164 -10.92 8.14 -16.92
C GLN A 164 -11.27 9.06 -15.74
N GLN A 165 -12.11 10.07 -15.98
CA GLN A 165 -12.72 10.90 -14.94
C GLN A 165 -14.06 10.31 -14.50
N ASN A 166 -14.23 10.17 -13.20
CA ASN A 166 -15.45 9.65 -12.61
C ASN A 166 -16.12 10.73 -11.75
N VAL A 167 -17.44 10.67 -11.67
CA VAL A 167 -18.28 11.46 -10.76
C VAL A 167 -19.25 10.48 -10.09
N GLU A 168 -19.28 10.47 -8.75
CA GLU A 168 -20.12 9.57 -7.95
C GLU A 168 -19.90 8.08 -8.28
N GLY A 169 -18.65 7.70 -8.57
CA GLY A 169 -18.25 6.33 -8.92
C GLY A 169 -18.65 5.86 -10.32
N LYS A 170 -19.29 6.72 -11.13
CA LYS A 170 -19.66 6.43 -12.52
C LYS A 170 -18.85 7.32 -13.48
N ARG A 171 -18.80 6.93 -14.76
CA ARG A 171 -18.30 7.83 -15.81
C ARG A 171 -19.21 9.07 -15.90
N ILE A 172 -18.70 10.15 -16.50
CA ILE A 172 -19.41 11.45 -16.54
C ILE A 172 -20.86 11.27 -17.00
N PRO A 173 -21.86 11.60 -16.16
CA PRO A 173 -23.27 11.38 -16.47
C PRO A 173 -23.75 12.32 -17.59
N TYR A 174 -24.88 11.99 -18.20
CA TYR A 174 -25.51 12.88 -19.17
C TYR A 174 -26.20 14.04 -18.43
N GLY A 175 -25.57 15.22 -18.48
CA GLY A 175 -26.13 16.46 -17.93
C GLY A 175 -27.10 17.16 -18.87
N PHE A 176 -27.01 16.89 -20.18
CA PHE A 176 -27.97 17.35 -21.20
C PHE A 176 -28.86 16.19 -21.64
N GLU A 177 -29.82 16.48 -22.52
CA GLU A 177 -30.70 15.47 -23.12
C GLU A 177 -29.88 14.39 -23.85
N ARG A 178 -29.67 13.25 -23.17
CA ARG A 178 -28.95 12.06 -23.66
C ARG A 178 -27.54 12.33 -24.21
N ARG A 179 -26.83 13.32 -23.65
CA ARG A 179 -25.42 13.63 -23.97
C ARG A 179 -24.72 14.36 -22.81
N THR A 180 -23.40 14.34 -22.79
CA THR A 180 -22.57 14.97 -21.74
C THR A 180 -22.30 16.45 -22.00
N LEU A 181 -21.97 16.81 -23.24
CA LEU A 181 -21.76 18.19 -23.71
C LEU A 181 -22.50 18.43 -25.03
N PRO A 182 -22.85 19.69 -25.36
CA PRO A 182 -23.51 20.01 -26.63
C PRO A 182 -22.66 19.71 -27.88
N HIS A 183 -21.35 19.52 -27.70
CA HIS A 183 -20.40 19.15 -28.75
C HIS A 183 -20.48 17.68 -29.18
N PHE A 184 -21.09 16.82 -28.35
CA PHE A 184 -21.23 15.40 -28.64
C PHE A 184 -22.61 15.08 -29.21
N THR A 185 -22.66 14.00 -29.99
CA THR A 185 -23.91 13.45 -30.52
C THR A 185 -24.72 12.79 -29.41
N VAL A 186 -26.02 12.65 -29.65
CA VAL A 186 -26.95 11.97 -28.74
C VAL A 186 -26.58 10.49 -28.62
N ASP A 187 -26.65 9.93 -27.41
CA ASP A 187 -26.31 8.54 -27.07
C ASP A 187 -24.88 8.11 -27.39
N ASP A 188 -23.94 9.05 -27.33
CA ASP A 188 -22.52 8.70 -27.46
C ASP A 188 -21.99 8.10 -26.14
N TYR A 189 -21.69 6.80 -26.17
CA TYR A 189 -21.08 6.03 -25.07
C TYR A 189 -19.55 5.91 -25.18
N GLY A 190 -18.96 6.58 -26.17
CA GLY A 190 -17.53 6.58 -26.42
C GLY A 190 -16.71 7.09 -25.24
N PRO A 191 -15.42 6.73 -25.18
CA PRO A 191 -14.55 7.14 -24.08
C PRO A 191 -14.42 8.67 -23.99
N GLU A 192 -14.31 9.36 -25.12
CA GLU A 192 -14.17 10.83 -25.18
C GLU A 192 -15.42 11.57 -24.68
N SER A 193 -16.62 11.13 -25.11
CA SER A 193 -17.89 11.70 -24.65
C SER A 193 -18.11 11.50 -23.15
N ARG A 194 -17.59 10.40 -22.59
CA ARG A 194 -17.82 9.99 -21.20
C ARG A 194 -16.65 10.29 -20.27
N GLY A 195 -15.75 11.21 -20.63
CA GLY A 195 -14.74 11.75 -19.71
C GLY A 195 -13.43 10.99 -19.61
N PHE A 196 -13.07 10.17 -20.61
CA PHE A 196 -11.72 9.63 -20.71
C PHE A 196 -10.77 10.71 -21.23
N VAL A 197 -9.74 11.02 -20.42
CA VAL A 197 -8.69 11.97 -20.80
C VAL A 197 -7.50 11.18 -21.36
N GLU A 198 -7.33 11.23 -22.68
CA GLU A 198 -6.24 10.53 -23.36
C GLU A 198 -4.92 11.26 -23.22
N ASN A 199 -4.97 12.59 -23.11
CA ASN A 199 -3.78 13.41 -23.05
C ASN A 199 -3.13 13.36 -21.66
N SER A 200 -1.82 13.60 -21.63
CA SER A 200 -1.07 13.81 -20.39
C SER A 200 -1.02 15.29 -20.03
N TYR A 201 -0.63 15.60 -18.80
CA TYR A 201 -0.43 17.01 -18.40
C TYR A 201 0.67 17.71 -19.21
N LEU A 202 1.68 16.97 -19.67
CA LEU A 202 2.72 17.53 -20.55
C LEU A 202 2.16 17.93 -21.92
N ARG A 203 1.30 17.08 -22.52
CA ARG A 203 0.69 17.34 -23.83
C ARG A 203 -0.39 18.43 -23.77
N GLY A 204 -1.04 18.56 -22.61
CA GLY A 204 -2.15 19.47 -22.39
C GLY A 204 -3.50 18.84 -22.73
N LEU A 205 -4.53 19.28 -22.03
CA LEU A 205 -5.89 18.74 -22.16
C LEU A 205 -6.67 19.55 -23.22
N THR A 206 -7.50 18.86 -23.99
CA THR A 206 -8.51 19.50 -24.83
C THR A 206 -9.60 20.18 -24.00
N PRO A 207 -10.38 21.13 -24.54
CA PRO A 207 -11.42 21.81 -23.77
C PRO A 207 -12.47 20.88 -23.14
N GLN A 208 -12.85 19.81 -23.84
CA GLN A 208 -13.79 18.80 -23.33
C GLN A 208 -13.16 18.02 -22.16
N GLU A 209 -11.93 17.53 -22.35
CA GLU A 209 -11.18 16.83 -21.30
C GLU A 209 -10.95 17.71 -20.07
N PHE A 210 -10.61 18.99 -20.27
CA PHE A 210 -10.40 19.95 -19.19
C PHE A 210 -11.68 20.13 -18.36
N TYR A 211 -12.83 20.26 -19.03
CA TYR A 211 -14.11 20.41 -18.34
C TYR A 211 -14.49 19.15 -17.55
N PHE A 212 -14.31 17.96 -18.13
CA PHE A 212 -14.55 16.70 -17.42
C PHE A 212 -13.57 16.48 -16.26
N HIS A 213 -12.31 16.87 -16.43
CA HIS A 213 -11.32 16.82 -15.36
C HIS A 213 -11.67 17.79 -14.22
N ALA A 214 -12.18 18.99 -14.54
CA ALA A 214 -12.65 19.94 -13.54
C ALA A 214 -13.88 19.41 -12.78
N MET A 215 -14.79 18.70 -13.44
CA MET A 215 -15.93 18.03 -12.79
C MET A 215 -15.47 17.00 -11.76
N GLY A 216 -14.57 16.08 -12.14
CA GLY A 216 -14.03 15.08 -11.22
C GLY A 216 -13.22 15.72 -10.08
N GLY A 217 -12.42 16.75 -10.38
CA GLY A 217 -11.69 17.51 -9.38
C GLY A 217 -12.60 18.23 -8.38
N ARG A 218 -13.75 18.74 -8.83
CA ARG A 218 -14.73 19.41 -7.98
C ARG A 218 -15.37 18.46 -6.97
N GLU A 219 -15.68 17.23 -7.36
CA GLU A 219 -16.19 16.21 -6.43
C GLU A 219 -15.20 16.00 -5.27
N GLY A 220 -13.91 15.82 -5.57
CA GLY A 220 -12.88 15.65 -4.54
C GLY A 220 -12.75 16.84 -3.59
N LEU A 221 -12.89 18.07 -4.10
CA LEU A 221 -12.89 19.28 -3.27
C LEU A 221 -14.12 19.35 -2.35
N ILE A 222 -15.30 19.01 -2.86
CA ILE A 222 -16.54 18.97 -2.08
C ILE A 222 -16.45 17.88 -1.01
N ASP A 223 -16.03 16.68 -1.39
CA ASP A 223 -15.87 15.54 -0.48
C ASP A 223 -14.91 15.86 0.65
N THR A 224 -13.79 16.54 0.36
CA THR A 224 -12.84 17.01 1.38
C THR A 224 -13.52 17.96 2.38
N ALA A 225 -14.31 18.92 1.90
CA ALA A 225 -15.02 19.86 2.76
C ALA A 225 -16.07 19.16 3.65
N VAL A 226 -16.86 18.25 3.08
CA VAL A 226 -17.90 17.50 3.80
C VAL A 226 -17.27 16.53 4.81
N LYS A 227 -16.26 15.77 4.41
CA LYS A 227 -15.57 14.82 5.28
C LYS A 227 -14.95 15.52 6.47
N THR A 228 -14.31 16.67 6.29
CA THR A 228 -13.68 17.44 7.38
C THR A 228 -14.66 17.77 8.51
N ALA A 229 -15.89 18.20 8.19
CA ALA A 229 -16.90 18.48 9.21
C ALA A 229 -17.37 17.21 9.93
N SER A 230 -17.59 16.13 9.16
CA SER A 230 -18.08 14.85 9.70
C SER A 230 -17.04 14.14 10.58
N THR A 231 -15.77 14.10 10.17
CA THR A 231 -14.71 13.38 10.88
C THR A 231 -14.42 14.05 12.23
N GLY A 232 -14.39 15.39 12.28
CA GLY A 232 -14.22 16.13 13.52
C GLY A 232 -15.39 15.93 14.50
N TYR A 233 -16.62 15.88 13.99
CA TYR A 233 -17.79 15.59 14.82
C TYR A 233 -17.79 14.17 15.38
N ILE A 234 -17.46 13.18 14.54
CA ILE A 234 -17.31 11.77 14.96
C ILE A 234 -16.21 11.65 16.03
N GLN A 235 -15.05 12.28 15.81
CA GLN A 235 -13.96 12.30 16.78
C GLN A 235 -14.42 12.89 18.11
N ARG A 236 -15.11 14.04 18.10
CA ARG A 236 -15.63 14.65 19.33
C ARG A 236 -16.62 13.74 20.06
N ARG A 237 -17.51 13.06 19.33
CA ARG A 237 -18.46 12.11 19.92
C ARG A 237 -17.76 10.93 20.57
N LEU A 238 -16.75 10.36 19.90
CA LEU A 238 -15.96 9.26 20.45
C LEU A 238 -15.20 9.69 21.71
N VAL A 239 -14.55 10.85 21.68
CA VAL A 239 -13.87 11.40 22.87
C VAL A 239 -14.87 11.62 24.00
N LYS A 240 -16.01 12.26 23.75
CA LYS A 240 -17.01 12.50 24.79
C LYS A 240 -17.68 11.24 25.33
N ALA A 241 -17.74 10.16 24.56
CA ALA A 241 -18.27 8.89 25.01
C ALA A 241 -17.26 8.08 25.85
N MET A 242 -15.95 8.35 25.71
CA MET A 242 -14.88 7.55 26.32
C MET A 242 -13.94 8.35 27.23
N GLU A 243 -14.20 9.64 27.47
CA GLU A 243 -13.29 10.51 28.22
C GLU A 243 -13.15 10.15 29.71
N ASP A 244 -14.10 9.39 30.24
CA ASP A 244 -14.11 8.96 31.63
C ASP A 244 -13.56 7.54 31.84
N VAL A 245 -13.18 6.86 30.76
CA VAL A 245 -12.65 5.50 30.78
C VAL A 245 -11.15 5.54 31.09
N ILE A 246 -10.75 5.00 32.24
CA ILE A 246 -9.36 4.96 32.68
C ILE A 246 -8.98 3.60 33.30
N ILE A 247 -7.70 3.26 33.18
CA ILE A 247 -7.11 2.08 33.84
C ILE A 247 -6.92 2.41 35.33
N LYS A 248 -7.40 1.53 36.21
CA LYS A 248 -7.22 1.64 37.65
C LYS A 248 -6.00 0.83 38.11
N TYR A 249 -5.55 1.06 39.34
CA TYR A 249 -4.37 0.39 39.91
C TYR A 249 -4.50 -1.14 40.01
N ASP A 250 -5.70 -1.69 39.89
CA ASP A 250 -5.97 -3.13 39.86
C ASP A 250 -5.88 -3.74 38.44
N GLY A 251 -5.52 -2.96 37.42
CA GLY A 251 -5.44 -3.39 36.03
C GLY A 251 -6.78 -3.39 35.28
N THR A 252 -7.88 -3.11 35.97
CA THR A 252 -9.22 -3.03 35.35
C THR A 252 -9.43 -1.69 34.66
N VAL A 253 -10.20 -1.69 33.60
CA VAL A 253 -10.64 -0.47 32.89
C VAL A 253 -12.03 -0.12 33.36
N ARG A 254 -12.20 1.08 33.94
CA ARG A 254 -13.47 1.52 34.52
C ARG A 254 -13.88 2.90 34.04
N ASN A 255 -15.18 3.15 34.02
CA ASN A 255 -15.76 4.47 33.79
C ASN A 255 -15.70 5.36 35.06
N SER A 256 -16.28 6.56 34.98
CA SER A 256 -16.36 7.50 36.12
C SER A 256 -17.24 7.02 37.28
N VAL A 257 -18.27 6.20 37.01
CA VAL A 257 -19.21 5.66 38.01
C VAL A 257 -18.61 4.49 38.79
N GLY A 258 -17.62 3.81 38.20
CA GLY A 258 -16.94 2.64 38.78
C GLY A 258 -17.34 1.31 38.14
N ASP A 259 -18.14 1.33 37.07
CA ASP A 259 -18.48 0.14 36.30
C ASP A 259 -17.24 -0.37 35.54
N VAL A 260 -17.06 -1.69 35.56
CA VAL A 260 -15.95 -2.35 34.87
C VAL A 260 -16.31 -2.55 33.41
N ILE A 261 -15.50 -2.00 32.51
CA ILE A 261 -15.64 -2.17 31.05
C ILE A 261 -14.78 -3.34 30.57
N GLN A 262 -13.53 -3.42 31.03
CA GLN A 262 -12.62 -4.56 30.78
C GLN A 262 -11.96 -4.98 32.09
N PHE A 263 -11.82 -6.28 32.31
CA PHE A 263 -11.10 -6.82 33.47
C PHE A 263 -9.59 -6.63 33.35
N LEU A 264 -9.08 -6.63 32.13
CA LEU A 264 -7.68 -6.40 31.80
C LEU A 264 -7.64 -5.50 30.56
N TYR A 265 -6.85 -4.44 30.61
CA TYR A 265 -6.71 -3.50 29.50
C TYR A 265 -6.29 -4.24 28.23
N GLY A 266 -7.04 -4.09 27.13
CA GLY A 266 -6.69 -4.73 25.86
C GLY A 266 -6.75 -6.26 25.87
N GLU A 267 -7.35 -6.87 26.91
CA GLU A 267 -7.38 -8.33 27.14
C GLU A 267 -6.01 -8.99 27.38
N ASP A 268 -4.92 -8.23 27.33
CA ASP A 268 -3.53 -8.69 27.54
C ASP A 268 -2.78 -7.89 28.63
N GLY A 269 -3.27 -6.71 29.00
CA GLY A 269 -2.68 -5.82 30.00
C GLY A 269 -1.49 -5.02 29.48
N MET A 270 -1.27 -5.01 28.17
CA MET A 270 -0.08 -4.42 27.55
C MET A 270 -0.36 -3.03 26.99
N ASP A 271 0.63 -2.12 27.07
CA ASP A 271 0.55 -0.84 26.40
C ASP A 271 0.77 -1.03 24.89
N GLY A 272 -0.13 -0.49 24.07
CA GLY A 272 -0.07 -0.57 22.62
C GLY A 272 1.19 0.05 22.01
N GLN A 273 1.90 0.94 22.72
CA GLN A 273 3.19 1.46 22.27
C GLN A 273 4.32 0.42 22.28
N GLY A 274 4.20 -0.63 23.10
CA GLY A 274 5.21 -1.69 23.24
C GLY A 274 4.92 -2.94 22.42
N ILE A 275 3.88 -2.94 21.58
CA ILE A 275 3.46 -4.11 20.81
C ILE A 275 4.10 -4.10 19.42
N GLU A 276 4.67 -5.24 19.02
CA GLU A 276 5.25 -5.45 17.70
C GLU A 276 4.58 -6.59 16.95
N GLY A 277 4.51 -6.48 15.62
CA GLY A 277 4.02 -7.55 14.76
C GLY A 277 5.04 -8.68 14.68
N GLN A 278 4.77 -9.78 15.35
CA GLN A 278 5.58 -11.00 15.29
C GLN A 278 4.85 -12.10 14.51
N THR A 279 5.61 -12.93 13.80
CA THR A 279 5.07 -14.11 13.14
C THR A 279 5.32 -15.33 14.03
N LEU A 280 4.27 -16.13 14.28
CA LEU A 280 4.38 -17.40 14.96
C LEU A 280 4.61 -18.51 13.92
N PRO A 281 5.85 -19.02 13.76
CA PRO A 281 6.16 -19.93 12.65
C PRO A 281 5.44 -21.26 12.79
N ALA A 282 5.24 -21.74 14.02
CA ALA A 282 4.66 -23.05 14.33
C ALA A 282 3.21 -23.20 13.78
N LEU A 283 2.40 -22.14 13.80
CA LEU A 283 0.98 -22.19 13.41
C LEU A 283 0.77 -22.53 11.92
N ASN A 284 1.71 -22.12 11.06
CA ASN A 284 1.60 -22.30 9.60
C ASN A 284 2.48 -23.45 9.07
N MET A 285 3.18 -24.16 9.94
CA MET A 285 4.02 -25.30 9.56
C MET A 285 3.17 -26.55 9.36
N LYS A 286 3.59 -27.41 8.44
CA LYS A 286 3.03 -28.76 8.36
C LYS A 286 3.57 -29.57 9.53
N GLU A 287 2.80 -30.53 10.02
CA GLU A 287 3.18 -31.41 11.12
C GLU A 287 4.56 -32.07 10.92
N LYS A 288 4.90 -32.44 9.68
CA LYS A 288 6.23 -32.97 9.32
C LYS A 288 7.35 -31.93 9.50
N ASP A 289 7.14 -30.71 9.01
CA ASP A 289 8.12 -29.63 9.10
C ASP A 289 8.27 -29.14 10.55
N LEU A 290 7.19 -29.25 11.35
CA LEU A 290 7.20 -28.98 12.78
C LEU A 290 8.02 -30.04 13.52
N HIS A 291 7.77 -31.33 13.24
CA HIS A 291 8.51 -32.44 13.82
C HIS A 291 10.01 -32.33 13.48
N ASP A 292 10.37 -32.13 12.21
CA ASP A 292 11.76 -32.02 11.78
C ASP A 292 12.52 -30.83 12.39
N LYS A 293 11.81 -29.77 12.78
CA LYS A 293 12.40 -28.55 13.31
C LYS A 293 12.49 -28.50 14.84
N TYR A 294 11.49 -29.07 15.53
CA TYR A 294 11.34 -28.94 16.98
C TYR A 294 11.55 -30.26 17.74
N VAL A 295 11.52 -31.43 17.08
CA VAL A 295 11.80 -32.71 17.73
C VAL A 295 13.31 -32.99 17.74
N TYR A 296 13.83 -33.27 18.93
CA TYR A 296 15.21 -33.68 19.13
C TYR A 296 15.28 -35.19 19.37
N ASP A 297 15.47 -35.95 18.28
CA ASP A 297 15.56 -37.41 18.36
C ASP A 297 16.99 -37.85 18.73
N LEU A 298 17.23 -37.99 20.05
CA LEU A 298 18.53 -38.34 20.62
C LEU A 298 18.99 -39.77 20.30
N ASP A 299 18.06 -40.65 19.92
CA ASP A 299 18.31 -42.08 19.67
C ASP A 299 18.69 -42.35 18.20
N LEU A 300 18.37 -41.44 17.28
CA LEU A 300 18.81 -41.54 15.89
C LEU A 300 20.31 -41.23 15.76
N PRO A 301 21.14 -42.15 15.22
CA PRO A 301 22.58 -41.93 15.01
C PRO A 301 22.90 -40.78 14.03
N ARG A 302 21.90 -40.39 13.22
CA ARG A 302 21.97 -39.29 12.24
C ARG A 302 21.69 -37.92 12.85
N TRP A 303 21.08 -37.86 14.03
CA TRP A 303 20.82 -36.60 14.71
C TRP A 303 22.10 -36.18 15.46
N LYS A 304 22.91 -35.38 14.77
CA LYS A 304 24.14 -34.77 15.28
C LYS A 304 24.07 -33.27 14.99
N PRO A 305 23.59 -32.46 15.94
CA PRO A 305 23.56 -31.01 15.73
C PRO A 305 24.99 -30.45 15.60
N ASP A 306 25.21 -29.63 14.57
CA ASP A 306 26.52 -28.99 14.31
C ASP A 306 26.94 -27.99 15.40
N TRP A 307 26.00 -27.57 16.24
CA TRP A 307 26.16 -26.56 17.28
C TRP A 307 26.40 -27.14 18.68
N LEU A 308 26.30 -28.46 18.87
CA LEU A 308 26.51 -29.11 20.17
C LEU A 308 27.80 -29.93 20.19
N GLU A 309 28.57 -29.80 21.27
CA GLU A 309 29.75 -30.63 21.50
C GLU A 309 29.35 -32.10 21.73
N GLN A 310 30.18 -33.02 21.26
CA GLN A 310 29.88 -34.46 21.32
C GLN A 310 29.79 -35.00 22.75
N GLU A 311 30.59 -34.45 23.67
CA GLU A 311 30.55 -34.84 25.09
C GLU A 311 29.19 -34.53 25.73
N THR A 312 28.64 -33.35 25.45
CA THR A 312 27.33 -32.91 25.94
C THR A 312 26.19 -33.73 25.30
N LEU A 313 26.33 -34.12 24.03
CA LEU A 313 25.36 -34.98 23.36
C LEU A 313 25.29 -36.38 23.98
N ASP A 314 26.44 -36.96 24.32
CA ASP A 314 26.49 -38.28 24.95
C ASP A 314 26.01 -38.25 26.41
N GLN A 315 26.19 -37.12 27.10
CA GLN A 315 25.56 -36.87 28.41
C GLN A 315 24.03 -36.80 28.28
N LEU A 316 23.49 -36.05 27.31
CA LEU A 316 22.04 -35.97 27.05
C LEU A 316 21.42 -37.31 26.65
N ARG A 317 22.20 -38.21 26.04
CA ARG A 317 21.74 -39.58 25.73
C ARG A 317 21.62 -40.47 26.96
N THR A 318 22.43 -40.23 27.98
CA THR A 318 22.48 -41.07 29.19
C THR A 318 21.61 -40.53 30.32
N ASP A 319 21.34 -39.23 30.32
CA ASP A 319 20.47 -38.57 31.30
C ASP A 319 18.98 -38.79 30.97
N LEU A 320 18.28 -39.48 31.87
CA LEU A 320 16.85 -39.78 31.77
C LEU A 320 15.99 -38.54 32.06
N GLU A 321 16.41 -37.67 32.98
CA GLU A 321 15.63 -36.49 33.37
C GLU A 321 15.60 -35.46 32.24
N ALA A 322 16.74 -35.24 31.59
CA ALA A 322 16.84 -34.36 30.43
C ALA A 322 15.95 -34.81 29.26
N ARG A 323 15.84 -36.12 29.02
CA ARG A 323 14.95 -36.70 27.98
C ARG A 323 13.48 -36.42 28.28
N GLN A 324 13.05 -36.65 29.51
CA GLN A 324 11.67 -36.40 29.93
C GLN A 324 11.26 -34.93 29.75
N LEU A 325 12.18 -33.99 29.97
CA LEU A 325 11.92 -32.56 29.75
C LEU A 325 11.77 -32.20 28.27
N ILE A 326 12.58 -32.79 27.39
CA ILE A 326 12.51 -32.58 25.94
C ILE A 326 11.20 -33.14 25.37
N ASP A 327 10.81 -34.33 25.81
CA ASP A 327 9.54 -34.95 25.39
C ASP A 327 8.34 -34.11 25.87
N ALA A 328 8.39 -33.59 27.11
CA ALA A 328 7.35 -32.69 27.63
C ALA A 328 7.27 -31.35 26.88
N GLU A 329 8.39 -30.82 26.39
CA GLU A 329 8.42 -29.62 25.55
C GLU A 329 7.71 -29.88 24.21
N TRP A 330 7.95 -31.03 23.59
CA TRP A 330 7.26 -31.44 22.36
C TRP A 330 5.75 -31.68 22.58
N GLU A 331 5.37 -32.32 23.68
CA GLU A 331 3.95 -32.48 24.05
C GLU A 331 3.25 -31.13 24.20
N THR A 332 3.94 -30.12 24.74
CA THR A 332 3.40 -28.76 24.89
C THR A 332 3.27 -28.05 23.54
N LEU A 333 4.17 -28.30 22.59
CA LEU A 333 4.16 -27.69 21.25
C LEU A 333 3.17 -28.38 20.28
N SER A 334 2.82 -29.64 20.54
CA SER A 334 1.91 -30.43 19.70
C SER A 334 0.45 -30.39 20.16
N ALA A 335 0.17 -29.94 21.39
CA ALA A 335 -1.17 -29.73 21.95
C ALA A 335 -1.89 -28.50 21.40
#